data_AF-A0A1H9SXN5-F1
#
_entry.id   AF-A0A1H9SXN5-F1
#
_cell.length_a   1.000
_cell.length_b   1.000
_cell.length_c   1.000
_cell.angle_alpha   90.00
_cell.angle_beta   90.00
_cell.angle_gamma   90.00
#
_symmetry.space_group_name_H-M   'P 1'
#
loop_
_entity.id
_entity.type
_entity.pdbx_description
1 polymer ?
#
loop_
_entity_poly.entity_id
_entity_poly.type
_entity_poly.pdbx_seq_one_letter_code
_entity_poly.pdbx_strand_id
1 'polypeptide(L)'
;MKTKRFHINIKTIVGIFCVMCLLAEASNIFLKKNYAYMFENDIKVSESEIKTTKKTNDGKYVYKILKDKKSIILKSYNCFDEKDVIVPSKIDGYKVIGLDDSVFACHEEMKSIEIPDSVEKTEMATFGGCTNLKKILFKGDVKQVSKWTFLDCKGVVVAKNNSNIEKCAKKQGMKVEIEN
;
A
#
# COMPACT_ATOMS: atom_id res chain seq x y z
N MET A 1 -42.91 -10.65 39.01
CA MET A 1 -42.01 -11.25 37.99
C MET A 1 -40.96 -10.23 37.59
N LYS A 2 -39.71 -10.39 38.05
CA LYS A 2 -38.60 -9.44 37.78
C LYS A 2 -37.83 -9.90 36.53
N THR A 3 -37.74 -9.02 35.53
CA THR A 3 -36.95 -9.20 34.31
C THR A 3 -35.45 -9.23 34.64
N LYS A 4 -34.75 -10.31 34.26
CA LYS A 4 -33.28 -10.39 34.36
C LYS A 4 -32.65 -9.51 33.28
N ARG A 5 -32.15 -8.33 33.66
CA ARG A 5 -31.20 -7.55 32.86
C ARG A 5 -29.94 -8.37 32.69
N PHE A 6 -29.64 -8.81 31.47
CA PHE A 6 -28.32 -9.31 31.13
C PHE A 6 -27.34 -8.13 31.06
N HIS A 7 -26.48 -8.02 32.08
CA HIS A 7 -25.30 -7.16 32.02
C HIS A 7 -24.25 -7.86 31.16
N ILE A 8 -24.12 -7.41 29.91
CA ILE A 8 -22.99 -7.78 29.06
C ILE A 8 -21.78 -6.99 29.57
N ASN A 9 -20.76 -7.71 30.05
CA ASN A 9 -19.56 -7.12 30.63
C ASN A 9 -18.70 -6.51 29.51
N ILE A 10 -18.47 -5.19 29.57
CA ILE A 10 -17.63 -4.42 28.63
C ILE A 10 -16.23 -5.04 28.44
N LYS A 11 -15.71 -5.79 29.43
CA LYS A 11 -14.42 -6.49 29.32
C LYS A 11 -14.41 -7.63 28.29
N THR A 12 -15.56 -8.20 27.93
CA THR A 12 -15.64 -9.32 26.97
C THR A 12 -15.80 -8.84 25.52
N ILE A 13 -16.32 -7.62 25.30
CA ILE A 13 -16.41 -7.00 23.96
C ILE A 13 -15.06 -6.37 23.55
N VAL A 14 -14.31 -5.83 24.52
CA VAL A 14 -12.94 -5.30 24.31
C VAL A 14 -11.94 -6.41 23.96
N GLY A 15 -12.21 -7.66 24.35
CA GLY A 15 -11.38 -8.82 24.03
C GLY A 15 -11.45 -9.28 22.57
N ILE A 16 -12.57 -9.06 21.88
CA ILE A 16 -12.76 -9.49 20.47
C ILE A 16 -12.31 -8.40 19.48
N PHE A 17 -12.30 -7.13 19.89
CA PHE A 17 -11.76 -6.04 19.07
C PHE A 17 -10.22 -5.90 19.17
N CYS A 18 -9.58 -6.49 20.17
CA CYS A 18 -8.12 -6.45 20.33
C CYS A 18 -7.38 -7.47 19.45
N VAL A 19 -7.98 -8.63 19.15
CA VAL A 19 -7.29 -9.69 18.39
C VAL A 19 -7.18 -9.35 16.89
N MET A 20 -8.05 -8.47 16.37
CA MET A 20 -7.95 -7.99 14.97
C MET A 20 -7.06 -6.74 14.80
N CYS A 21 -6.70 -6.04 15.89
CA CYS A 21 -5.75 -4.92 15.86
C CYS A 21 -4.32 -5.31 16.28
N LEU A 22 -4.15 -6.33 17.15
CA LEU A 22 -2.82 -6.77 17.60
C LEU A 22 -1.98 -7.42 16.49
N LEU A 23 -2.61 -7.93 15.42
CA LEU A 23 -1.88 -8.40 14.23
C LEU A 23 -1.46 -7.24 13.30
N ALA A 24 -2.16 -6.10 13.34
CA ALA A 24 -1.78 -4.90 12.59
C ALA A 24 -0.69 -4.08 13.30
N GLU A 25 -0.57 -4.19 14.63
CA GLU A 25 0.50 -3.54 15.40
C GLU A 25 1.80 -4.35 15.40
N ALA A 26 1.74 -5.69 15.37
CA ALA A 26 2.93 -6.53 15.33
C ALA A 26 3.72 -6.39 14.00
N SER A 27 3.03 -6.27 12.86
CA SER A 27 3.65 -5.96 11.57
C SER A 27 4.22 -4.54 11.53
N ASN A 28 3.54 -3.58 12.17
CA ASN A 28 4.03 -2.21 12.35
C ASN A 28 5.27 -2.14 13.23
N ILE A 29 5.37 -2.99 14.27
CA ILE A 29 6.56 -3.11 15.12
C ILE A 29 7.70 -3.79 14.37
N PHE A 30 7.43 -4.86 13.60
CA PHE A 30 8.46 -5.53 12.78
C PHE A 30 9.07 -4.59 11.73
N LEU A 31 8.22 -3.82 11.03
CA LEU A 31 8.65 -2.78 10.10
C LEU A 31 9.43 -1.66 10.81
N LYS A 32 8.93 -1.16 11.94
CA LYS A 32 9.63 -0.14 12.74
C LYS A 32 10.95 -0.62 13.32
N LYS A 33 11.13 -1.91 13.58
CA LYS A 33 12.37 -2.47 14.15
C LYS A 33 13.42 -2.75 13.06
N ASN A 34 13.00 -3.17 11.87
CA ASN A 34 13.90 -3.52 10.77
C ASN A 34 14.17 -2.37 9.78
N TYR A 35 13.29 -1.36 9.68
CA TYR A 35 13.43 -0.21 8.77
C TYR A 35 13.47 1.15 9.52
N ALA A 36 13.73 1.14 10.83
CA ALA A 36 13.83 2.34 11.69
C ALA A 36 14.75 3.43 11.11
N TYR A 37 15.81 3.01 10.40
CA TYR A 37 16.87 3.88 9.90
C TYR A 37 16.50 4.68 8.63
N MET A 38 15.32 4.45 8.04
CA MET A 38 14.86 5.16 6.84
C MET A 38 13.92 6.35 7.13
N PHE A 39 13.52 6.56 8.38
CA PHE A 39 12.46 7.54 8.71
C PHE A 39 12.92 8.96 8.98
N GLU A 40 14.22 9.27 8.97
CA GLU A 40 14.67 10.57 9.47
C GLU A 40 14.59 11.75 8.51
N ASN A 41 14.38 11.60 7.18
CA ASN A 41 14.51 12.77 6.29
C ASN A 41 13.69 12.80 4.98
N ASP A 42 12.43 12.35 4.96
CA ASP A 42 11.59 12.57 3.78
C ASP A 42 10.49 13.63 4.04
N ILE A 43 10.59 14.71 3.26
CA ILE A 43 9.57 15.75 3.15
C ILE A 43 8.30 15.08 2.60
N LYS A 44 7.39 14.76 3.53
CA LYS A 44 6.01 14.34 3.28
C LYS A 44 5.40 15.18 2.17
N VAL A 45 4.52 14.58 1.35
CA VAL A 45 3.43 15.33 0.71
C VAL A 45 2.89 16.28 1.75
N SER A 46 3.07 17.58 1.54
CA SER A 46 2.75 18.58 2.54
C SER A 46 1.29 18.36 2.93
N GLU A 47 1.02 18.27 4.23
CA GLU A 47 -0.35 18.06 4.74
C GLU A 47 -1.33 19.12 4.20
N SER A 48 -0.80 20.21 3.62
CA SER A 48 -1.49 21.26 2.90
C SER A 48 -2.11 20.85 1.55
N GLU A 49 -1.95 19.64 1.01
CA GLU A 49 -2.60 19.23 -0.26
C GLU A 49 -3.74 18.19 -0.10
N ILE A 50 -3.87 17.61 1.09
CA ILE A 50 -4.87 16.57 1.40
C ILE A 50 -6.15 17.23 1.91
N LYS A 51 -7.30 16.83 1.34
CA LYS A 51 -8.61 17.27 1.83
C LYS A 51 -9.12 16.40 2.98
N THR A 52 -9.10 15.08 2.78
CA THR A 52 -9.61 14.11 3.76
C THR A 52 -9.08 12.71 3.46
N THR A 53 -9.22 11.79 4.40
CA THR A 53 -8.91 10.36 4.21
C THR A 53 -10.19 9.55 4.34
N LYS A 54 -10.36 8.54 3.49
CA LYS A 54 -11.48 7.61 3.51
C LYS A 54 -11.01 6.17 3.44
N LYS A 55 -11.93 5.25 3.68
CA LYS A 55 -11.77 3.81 3.57
C LYS A 55 -12.88 3.27 2.69
N THR A 56 -12.58 2.30 1.82
CA THR A 56 -13.58 1.62 1.00
C THR A 56 -14.57 0.84 1.87
N ASN A 57 -15.76 0.56 1.33
CA ASN A 57 -16.83 -0.14 2.08
C ASN A 57 -16.42 -1.54 2.53
N ASP A 58 -15.66 -2.25 1.71
CA ASP A 58 -15.07 -3.57 2.03
C ASP A 58 -13.88 -3.48 3.00
N GLY A 59 -13.41 -2.25 3.26
CA GLY A 59 -12.25 -1.98 4.09
C GLY A 59 -10.89 -2.30 3.50
N LYS A 60 -10.85 -2.72 2.22
CA LYS A 60 -9.63 -3.15 1.52
C LYS A 60 -8.63 -2.00 1.32
N TYR A 61 -9.10 -0.79 1.02
CA TYR A 61 -8.22 0.36 0.77
C TYR A 61 -8.53 1.52 1.72
N VAL A 62 -7.47 2.15 2.22
CA VAL A 62 -7.50 3.49 2.83
C VAL A 62 -6.83 4.46 1.87
N TYR A 63 -7.44 5.61 1.60
CA TYR A 63 -6.98 6.54 0.59
C TYR A 63 -7.18 8.01 0.99
N LYS A 64 -6.28 8.88 0.53
CA LYS A 64 -6.30 10.33 0.72
C LYS A 64 -6.95 10.99 -0.49
N ILE A 65 -8.01 11.77 -0.29
CA ILE A 65 -8.62 12.62 -1.33
C ILE A 65 -7.86 13.93 -1.40
N LEU A 66 -7.41 14.31 -2.59
CA LEU A 66 -6.71 15.57 -2.83
C LEU A 66 -7.68 16.76 -2.90
N LYS A 67 -7.14 17.97 -2.76
CA LYS A 67 -7.92 19.22 -2.84
C LYS A 67 -8.65 19.43 -4.16
N ASP A 68 -8.17 18.82 -5.25
CA ASP A 68 -8.84 18.82 -6.56
C ASP A 68 -10.20 18.10 -6.57
N LYS A 69 -10.48 17.29 -5.52
CA LYS A 69 -11.67 16.43 -5.38
C LYS A 69 -11.90 15.50 -6.60
N LYS A 70 -10.84 15.15 -7.32
CA LYS A 70 -10.89 14.24 -8.49
C LYS A 70 -9.87 13.11 -8.37
N SER A 71 -8.82 13.31 -7.58
CA SER A 71 -7.71 12.39 -7.48
C SER A 71 -7.50 11.91 -6.04
N ILE A 72 -6.98 10.69 -5.92
CA ILE A 72 -6.63 10.07 -4.64
C ILE A 72 -5.22 9.48 -4.67
N ILE A 73 -4.64 9.39 -3.47
CA ILE A 73 -3.43 8.63 -3.18
C ILE A 73 -3.82 7.45 -2.29
N LEU A 74 -3.46 6.22 -2.66
CA LEU A 74 -3.67 5.04 -1.82
C LEU A 74 -2.70 5.07 -0.65
N LYS A 75 -3.23 5.08 0.55
CA LYS A 75 -2.48 5.18 1.81
C LYS A 75 -2.19 3.81 2.43
N SER A 76 -3.13 2.87 2.31
CA SER A 76 -2.96 1.53 2.85
C SER A 76 -3.84 0.52 2.12
N TYR A 77 -3.31 -0.68 1.96
CA TYR A 77 -4.00 -1.88 1.53
C TYR A 77 -4.15 -2.82 2.74
N ASN A 78 -5.36 -3.33 2.97
CA ASN A 78 -5.71 -4.12 4.17
C ASN A 78 -6.40 -5.44 3.80
N CYS A 79 -5.87 -6.14 2.80
CA CYS A 79 -6.33 -7.46 2.41
C CYS A 79 -5.12 -8.40 2.46
N PHE A 80 -5.28 -9.55 3.12
CA PHE A 80 -4.20 -10.46 3.53
C PHE A 80 -4.39 -11.89 3.00
N ASP A 81 -5.31 -12.07 2.07
CA ASP A 81 -5.71 -13.35 1.48
C ASP A 81 -5.65 -13.36 -0.07
N GLU A 82 -5.44 -12.19 -0.69
CA GLU A 82 -5.37 -12.03 -2.15
C GLU A 82 -3.94 -12.21 -2.66
N LYS A 83 -3.76 -13.22 -3.50
CA LYS A 83 -2.45 -13.56 -4.09
C LYS A 83 -2.12 -12.71 -5.32
N ASP A 84 -3.14 -12.25 -6.03
CA ASP A 84 -3.00 -11.56 -7.31
C ASP A 84 -3.82 -10.28 -7.25
N VAL A 85 -3.14 -9.17 -6.98
CA VAL A 85 -3.77 -7.88 -6.70
C VAL A 85 -3.85 -7.04 -7.97
N ILE A 86 -5.03 -6.51 -8.26
CA ILE A 86 -5.20 -5.50 -9.31
C ILE A 86 -5.53 -4.18 -8.63
N VAL A 87 -4.62 -3.21 -8.70
CA VAL A 87 -4.86 -1.88 -8.14
C VAL A 87 -5.90 -1.17 -9.02
N PRO A 88 -7.04 -0.72 -8.47
CA PRO A 88 -8.07 -0.10 -9.28
C PRO A 88 -7.60 1.28 -9.77
N SER A 89 -7.88 1.62 -11.03
CA SER A 89 -7.58 2.96 -11.57
C SER A 89 -8.49 4.05 -11.00
N LYS A 90 -9.62 3.66 -10.39
CA LYS A 90 -10.55 4.54 -9.67
C LYS A 90 -11.13 3.89 -8.42
N ILE A 91 -11.33 4.67 -7.36
CA ILE A 91 -12.07 4.27 -6.16
C ILE A 91 -13.09 5.36 -5.83
N ASP A 92 -14.34 4.99 -5.60
CA ASP A 92 -15.44 5.91 -5.27
C ASP A 92 -15.57 7.10 -6.25
N GLY A 93 -15.26 6.85 -7.53
CA GLY A 93 -15.26 7.85 -8.60
C GLY A 93 -14.00 8.71 -8.72
N TYR A 94 -13.06 8.63 -7.78
CA TYR A 94 -11.78 9.35 -7.82
C TYR A 94 -10.69 8.55 -8.55
N LYS A 95 -9.86 9.23 -9.34
CA LYS A 95 -8.71 8.62 -10.04
C LYS A 95 -7.60 8.28 -9.04
N VAL A 96 -7.06 7.06 -9.10
CA VAL A 96 -5.88 6.67 -8.34
C VAL A 96 -4.64 7.17 -9.07
N ILE A 97 -3.96 8.15 -8.47
CA ILE A 97 -2.77 8.79 -9.08
C ILE A 97 -1.48 8.54 -8.32
N GLY A 98 -1.54 8.04 -7.09
CA GLY A 98 -0.36 7.86 -6.26
C GLY A 98 -0.48 6.70 -5.29
N LEU A 99 0.68 6.14 -4.96
CA LEU A 99 0.86 5.08 -3.98
C LEU A 99 1.76 5.63 -2.87
N ASP A 100 1.19 5.77 -1.68
CA ASP A 100 1.84 6.35 -0.50
C ASP A 100 2.93 5.43 0.07
N ASP A 101 3.61 5.91 1.11
CA ASP A 101 4.65 5.15 1.79
C ASP A 101 4.12 3.78 2.25
N SER A 102 4.86 2.72 1.88
CA SER A 102 4.61 1.36 2.36
C SER A 102 3.20 0.81 2.14
N VAL A 103 2.43 1.37 1.19
CA VAL A 103 1.00 1.01 0.99
C VAL A 103 0.77 -0.49 0.74
N PHE A 104 1.73 -1.19 0.12
CA PHE A 104 1.71 -2.63 -0.11
C PHE A 104 2.86 -3.35 0.59
N ALA A 105 3.57 -2.73 1.53
CA ALA A 105 4.72 -3.35 2.17
C ALA A 105 4.32 -4.58 3.01
N CYS A 106 5.21 -5.58 3.07
CA CYS A 106 5.06 -6.80 3.88
C CYS A 106 3.81 -7.65 3.62
N HIS A 107 3.17 -7.52 2.45
CA HIS A 107 2.12 -8.45 2.00
C HIS A 107 2.76 -9.74 1.47
N GLU A 108 3.13 -10.65 2.39
CA GLU A 108 3.82 -11.91 2.07
C GLU A 108 2.92 -12.93 1.37
N GLU A 109 1.60 -12.81 1.45
CA GLU A 109 0.65 -13.64 0.70
C GLU A 109 0.64 -13.32 -0.80
N MET A 110 1.02 -12.08 -1.16
CA MET A 110 0.90 -11.54 -2.51
C MET A 110 2.00 -12.10 -3.42
N LYS A 111 1.56 -12.66 -4.56
CA LYS A 111 2.41 -13.24 -5.60
C LYS A 111 2.51 -12.36 -6.84
N SER A 112 1.46 -11.63 -7.16
CA SER A 112 1.49 -10.67 -8.25
C SER A 112 0.70 -9.41 -7.93
N ILE A 113 1.12 -8.29 -8.52
CA ILE A 113 0.38 -7.04 -8.47
C ILE A 113 0.42 -6.33 -9.83
N GLU A 114 -0.74 -5.82 -10.25
CA GLU A 114 -0.91 -4.98 -11.42
C GLU A 114 -1.19 -3.54 -11.00
N ILE A 115 -0.35 -2.62 -11.49
CA ILE A 115 -0.41 -1.19 -11.26
C ILE A 115 -0.97 -0.51 -12.52
N PRO A 116 -2.10 0.20 -12.43
CA PRO A 116 -2.74 0.82 -13.58
C PRO A 116 -1.91 2.00 -14.09
N ASP A 117 -2.14 2.37 -15.35
CA ASP A 117 -1.50 3.50 -16.02
C ASP A 117 -1.85 4.88 -15.42
N SER A 118 -2.87 4.92 -14.56
CA SER A 118 -3.32 6.11 -13.87
C SER A 118 -2.36 6.57 -12.78
N VAL A 119 -1.49 5.68 -12.28
CA VAL A 119 -0.54 5.96 -11.19
C VAL A 119 0.65 6.75 -11.72
N GLU A 120 0.88 7.91 -11.12
CA GLU A 120 1.91 8.86 -11.53
C GLU A 120 3.04 9.00 -10.49
N LYS A 121 2.81 8.55 -9.25
CA LYS A 121 3.79 8.62 -8.14
C LYS A 121 3.81 7.36 -7.26
N THR A 122 5.00 6.90 -6.90
CA THR A 122 5.24 5.93 -5.82
C THR A 122 6.21 6.50 -4.78
N GLU A 123 5.91 6.28 -3.51
CA GLU A 123 6.73 6.78 -2.39
C GLU A 123 7.65 5.68 -1.82
N MET A 124 8.19 5.91 -0.63
CA MET A 124 9.19 5.03 -0.01
C MET A 124 8.60 3.66 0.29
N ALA A 125 9.37 2.61 -0.04
CA ALA A 125 9.04 1.22 0.30
C ALA A 125 7.64 0.77 -0.13
N THR A 126 7.06 1.31 -1.21
CA THR A 126 5.69 0.97 -1.68
C THR A 126 5.42 -0.53 -1.71
N PHE A 127 6.39 -1.35 -2.16
CA PHE A 127 6.33 -2.82 -2.15
C PHE A 127 7.35 -3.45 -1.19
N GLY A 128 7.88 -2.68 -0.25
CA GLY A 128 8.98 -3.08 0.64
C GLY A 128 8.69 -4.40 1.36
N GLY A 129 9.62 -5.35 1.31
CA GLY A 129 9.49 -6.61 2.04
C GLY A 129 8.42 -7.58 1.52
N CYS A 130 7.89 -7.39 0.30
CA CYS A 130 7.01 -8.37 -0.33
C CYS A 130 7.82 -9.58 -0.85
N THR A 131 8.29 -10.41 0.05
CA THR A 131 9.30 -11.45 -0.24
C THR A 131 8.82 -12.56 -1.18
N ASN A 132 7.51 -12.83 -1.22
CA ASN A 132 6.88 -13.82 -2.11
C ASN A 132 6.36 -13.23 -3.43
N LEU A 133 6.50 -11.92 -3.63
CA LEU A 133 6.05 -11.23 -4.83
C LEU A 133 6.90 -11.66 -6.02
N LYS A 134 6.27 -12.35 -6.97
CA LYS A 134 6.92 -12.88 -8.17
C LYS A 134 6.87 -11.91 -9.34
N LYS A 135 5.83 -11.08 -9.41
CA LYS A 135 5.62 -10.17 -10.54
C LYS A 135 4.98 -8.86 -10.11
N ILE A 136 5.53 -7.76 -10.59
CA ILE A 136 4.97 -6.41 -10.48
C ILE A 136 4.78 -5.89 -11.91
N LEU A 137 3.54 -5.73 -12.36
CA LEU A 137 3.23 -5.25 -13.70
C LEU A 137 2.80 -3.79 -13.64
N PHE A 138 3.51 -2.91 -14.34
CA PHE A 138 3.11 -1.52 -14.52
C PHE A 138 2.52 -1.32 -15.91
N LYS A 139 1.24 -0.96 -15.99
CA LYS A 139 0.53 -0.68 -17.26
C LYS A 139 0.88 0.69 -17.89
N GLY A 140 1.51 1.56 -17.11
CA GLY A 140 2.00 2.87 -17.52
C GLY A 140 3.39 3.15 -16.99
N ASP A 141 3.88 4.36 -17.24
CA ASP A 141 5.08 4.85 -16.55
C ASP A 141 4.69 5.71 -15.35
N VAL A 142 5.52 5.70 -14.32
CA VAL A 142 5.35 6.47 -13.09
C VAL A 142 6.34 7.63 -13.14
N LYS A 143 5.84 8.86 -13.07
CA LYS A 143 6.67 10.08 -13.20
C LYS A 143 7.65 10.23 -12.04
N GLN A 144 7.22 9.87 -10.84
CA GLN A 144 8.00 10.01 -9.61
C GLN A 144 8.08 8.66 -8.90
N VAL A 145 9.29 8.09 -8.83
CA VAL A 145 9.53 6.77 -8.23
C VAL A 145 10.58 6.91 -7.13
N SER A 146 10.24 6.51 -5.91
CA SER A 146 11.21 6.48 -4.80
C SER A 146 12.34 5.47 -5.05
N LYS A 147 13.53 5.77 -4.53
CA LYS A 147 14.73 4.91 -4.62
C LYS A 147 14.59 3.59 -3.85
N TRP A 148 13.54 3.45 -3.05
CA TRP A 148 13.31 2.29 -2.19
C TRP A 148 11.99 1.58 -2.50
N THR A 149 11.32 1.91 -3.61
CA THR A 149 10.02 1.33 -3.97
C THR A 149 9.99 -0.21 -3.96
N PHE A 150 11.10 -0.88 -4.28
CA PHE A 150 11.22 -2.34 -4.39
C PHE A 150 12.16 -2.94 -3.33
N LEU A 151 12.34 -2.27 -2.19
CA LEU A 151 13.19 -2.75 -1.10
C LEU A 151 12.84 -4.20 -0.73
N ASP A 152 13.84 -5.09 -0.68
CA ASP A 152 13.71 -6.52 -0.36
C ASP A 152 12.69 -7.32 -1.23
N CYS A 153 12.34 -6.81 -2.41
CA CYS A 153 11.61 -7.56 -3.41
C CYS A 153 12.54 -8.48 -4.22
N LYS A 154 12.06 -9.67 -4.58
CA LYS A 154 12.83 -10.65 -5.39
C LYS A 154 12.17 -11.02 -6.72
N GLY A 155 11.00 -10.44 -6.99
CA GLY A 155 10.22 -10.70 -8.19
C GLY A 155 10.77 -10.03 -9.44
N VAL A 156 9.99 -10.15 -10.51
CA VAL A 156 10.24 -9.46 -11.77
C VAL A 156 9.37 -8.23 -11.87
N VAL A 157 9.96 -7.10 -12.27
CA VAL A 157 9.23 -5.90 -12.66
C VAL A 157 8.98 -5.96 -14.16
N VAL A 158 7.73 -5.85 -14.58
CA VAL A 158 7.34 -5.69 -15.98
C VAL A 158 6.97 -4.23 -16.20
N ALA A 159 7.69 -3.55 -17.10
CA ALA A 159 7.53 -2.13 -17.34
C ALA A 159 7.81 -1.77 -18.80
N LYS A 160 7.35 -0.58 -19.22
CA LYS A 160 7.63 -0.06 -20.57
C LYS A 160 9.11 0.23 -20.77
N ASN A 161 9.57 0.10 -22.00
CA ASN A 161 10.94 0.44 -22.39
C ASN A 161 11.24 1.93 -22.12
N ASN A 162 12.43 2.21 -21.59
CA ASN A 162 12.92 3.52 -21.15
C ASN A 162 12.10 4.21 -20.04
N SER A 163 11.20 3.49 -19.36
CA SER A 163 10.37 4.03 -18.29
C SER A 163 11.18 4.39 -17.04
N ASN A 164 10.65 5.28 -16.21
CA ASN A 164 11.26 5.58 -14.91
C ASN A 164 11.22 4.37 -13.98
N ILE A 165 10.16 3.55 -14.08
CA ILE A 165 10.05 2.29 -13.34
C ILE A 165 11.16 1.33 -13.73
N GLU A 166 11.41 1.10 -15.03
CA GLU A 166 12.50 0.24 -15.49
C GLU A 166 13.84 0.71 -14.92
N LYS A 167 14.15 2.02 -15.05
CA LYS A 167 15.40 2.60 -14.55
C LYS A 167 15.54 2.42 -13.03
N CYS A 168 14.45 2.62 -12.29
CA CYS A 168 14.44 2.50 -10.84
C CYS A 168 14.61 1.04 -10.40
N ALA A 169 13.88 0.11 -11.02
CA ALA A 169 13.95 -1.32 -10.76
C ALA A 169 15.37 -1.86 -11.01
N LYS A 170 15.99 -1.51 -12.14
CA LYS A 170 17.38 -1.88 -12.46
C LYS A 170 18.37 -1.36 -11.40
N LYS A 171 18.22 -0.11 -10.95
CA LYS A 171 19.07 0.48 -9.89
C LYS A 171 18.93 -0.22 -8.55
N GLN A 172 17.75 -0.75 -8.24
CA GLN A 172 17.46 -1.52 -7.03
C GLN A 172 17.79 -3.02 -7.16
N GLY A 173 18.40 -3.45 -8.29
CA GLY A 173 18.81 -4.84 -8.50
C GLY A 173 17.68 -5.80 -8.88
N MET A 174 16.51 -5.28 -9.25
CA MET A 174 15.38 -6.10 -9.68
C MET A 174 15.62 -6.70 -11.08
N LYS A 175 15.13 -7.91 -11.32
CA LYS A 175 14.96 -8.42 -12.68
C LYS A 175 13.86 -7.62 -13.38
N VAL A 176 14.12 -7.16 -14.60
CA VAL A 176 13.15 -6.38 -15.39
C VAL A 176 12.85 -7.07 -16.72
N GLU A 177 11.57 -7.15 -17.05
CA GLU A 177 11.05 -7.58 -18.36
C GLU A 177 10.34 -6.39 -19.01
N ILE A 178 10.57 -6.21 -20.31
CA ILE A 178 9.97 -5.08 -21.06
C ILE A 178 8.60 -5.50 -21.58
N GLU A 179 7.58 -4.68 -21.30
CA GLU A 179 6.24 -4.83 -21.89
C GLU A 179 6.31 -4.43 -23.38
N ASN A 180 5.96 -5.38 -24.26
CA ASN A 180 5.93 -5.20 -25.72
C ASN A 180 4.68 -4.46 -26.18
#